data_AF-A0A7W1KAP2-F1
#
_entry.id   AF-A0A7W1KAP2-F1
#
_cell.length_a   1.000
_cell.length_b   1.000
_cell.length_c   1.000
_cell.angle_alpha   90.00
_cell.angle_beta   90.00
_cell.angle_gamma   90.00
#
_symmetry.space_group_name_H-M   'P 1'
#
loop_
_entity.id
_entity.type
_entity.pdbx_description
1 polymer ?
#
loop_
_entity_poly.entity_id
_entity_poly.type
_entity_poly.pdbx_seq_one_letter_code
_entity_poly.pdbx_strand_id
1 'polypeptide(L)'
;AIGGLDGLRSIASGDRDLLRKVRQARAELTDAKTRVLARVAALREAESAAEATAAALAAARAERTTYLAQLARQRGFNARRLERVRSTARAAGEHTEALEVSRDEAAAPVSAPAPAYTGGEQTLTVTSTGYALRGRTASGLPTGWGIVAVDPSVIPLGTRMTIPGYGEGVAADTGGAVRGATIDLWFPIVAQALAWGRRTVTITLHG
;
A
#
# COMPACT_ATOMS: atom_id res chain seq x y z
N ALA A 1 -43.32 41.35 -84.75
CA ALA A 1 -42.02 41.52 -84.05
C ALA A 1 -42.06 41.20 -82.54
N ILE A 2 -43.02 40.40 -82.05
CA ILE A 2 -43.25 40.22 -80.60
C ILE A 2 -42.46 39.03 -80.01
N GLY A 3 -42.20 37.96 -80.78
CA GLY A 3 -41.51 36.76 -80.27
C GLY A 3 -40.03 36.94 -79.90
N GLY A 4 -39.34 37.96 -80.43
CA GLY A 4 -37.92 38.21 -80.12
C GLY A 4 -37.69 38.80 -78.72
N LEU A 5 -38.64 39.60 -78.22
CA LEU A 5 -38.53 40.25 -76.90
C LEU A 5 -38.82 39.27 -75.74
N ASP A 6 -39.69 38.29 -75.98
CA ASP A 6 -40.02 37.27 -74.98
C ASP A 6 -38.92 36.22 -74.83
N GLY A 7 -38.24 35.86 -75.93
CA GLY A 7 -37.03 35.03 -75.89
C GLY A 7 -35.90 35.68 -75.09
N LEU A 8 -35.64 36.97 -75.30
CA LEU A 8 -34.61 37.71 -74.55
C LEU A 8 -34.92 37.83 -73.06
N ARG A 9 -36.20 38.03 -72.69
CA ARG A 9 -36.63 38.03 -71.28
C ARG A 9 -36.47 36.67 -70.62
N SER A 10 -36.80 35.58 -71.34
CA SER A 10 -36.63 34.21 -70.85
C SER A 10 -35.15 33.90 -70.59
N ILE A 11 -34.27 34.22 -71.54
CA ILE A 11 -32.81 34.04 -71.40
C ILE A 11 -32.28 34.86 -70.21
N ALA A 12 -32.66 36.14 -70.10
CA ALA A 12 -32.24 36.98 -68.97
C ALA A 12 -32.76 36.49 -67.60
N SER A 13 -33.94 35.86 -67.55
CA SER A 13 -34.45 35.22 -66.34
C SER A 13 -33.68 33.93 -65.98
N GLY A 14 -33.36 33.11 -66.98
CA GLY A 14 -32.55 31.90 -66.82
C GLY A 14 -31.14 32.20 -66.31
N ASP A 15 -30.50 33.25 -66.82
CA ASP A 15 -29.17 33.70 -66.35
C ASP A 15 -29.20 34.13 -64.88
N ARG A 16 -30.24 34.87 -64.46
CA ARG A 16 -30.39 35.29 -63.06
C ARG A 16 -30.60 34.09 -62.13
N ASP A 17 -31.37 33.11 -62.56
CA ASP A 17 -31.61 31.88 -61.79
C ASP A 17 -30.34 31.02 -61.70
N LEU A 18 -29.57 30.91 -62.79
CA LEU A 18 -28.27 30.24 -62.78
C LEU A 18 -27.29 30.91 -61.81
N LEU A 19 -27.18 32.25 -61.85
CA LEU A 19 -26.34 33.00 -60.92
C LEU A 19 -26.77 32.79 -59.45
N ARG A 20 -28.08 32.73 -59.18
CA ARG A 20 -28.60 32.43 -57.83
C ARG A 20 -28.17 31.04 -57.37
N LYS A 21 -28.32 30.02 -58.23
CA LYS A 21 -27.89 28.63 -57.95
C LYS A 21 -26.38 28.53 -57.71
N VAL A 22 -25.56 29.22 -58.51
CA VAL A 22 -24.09 29.23 -58.31
C VAL A 22 -23.70 29.88 -56.98
N ARG A 23 -24.34 30.99 -56.60
CA ARG A 23 -24.10 31.63 -55.29
C ARG A 23 -24.51 30.71 -54.14
N GLN A 24 -25.66 30.05 -54.25
CA GLN A 24 -26.13 29.09 -53.26
C GLN A 24 -25.15 27.91 -53.13
N ALA A 25 -24.77 27.28 -54.23
CA ALA A 25 -23.82 26.16 -54.23
C ALA A 25 -22.45 26.56 -53.64
N ARG A 26 -21.99 27.79 -53.88
CA ARG A 26 -20.76 28.32 -53.27
C ARG A 26 -20.89 28.51 -51.76
N ALA A 27 -22.05 28.98 -51.29
CA ALA A 27 -22.33 29.10 -49.86
C ALA A 27 -22.35 27.72 -49.20
N GLU A 28 -23.08 26.77 -49.80
CA GLU A 28 -23.14 25.37 -49.34
C GLU A 28 -21.75 24.71 -49.30
N LEU A 29 -20.91 24.95 -50.31
CA LEU A 29 -19.53 24.46 -50.34
C LEU A 29 -18.68 25.08 -49.22
N THR A 30 -18.86 26.36 -48.93
CA THR A 30 -18.14 27.06 -47.85
C THR A 30 -18.57 26.51 -46.49
N ASP A 31 -19.85 26.27 -46.30
CA ASP A 31 -20.39 25.65 -45.08
C ASP A 31 -19.90 24.21 -44.92
N ALA A 32 -19.93 23.42 -46.00
CA ALA A 32 -19.41 22.06 -46.01
C ALA A 32 -17.91 22.03 -45.66
N LYS A 33 -17.11 22.92 -46.26
CA LYS A 33 -15.69 23.07 -45.92
C LYS A 33 -15.50 23.39 -44.44
N THR A 34 -16.27 24.32 -43.90
CA THR A 34 -16.18 24.72 -42.49
C THR A 34 -16.55 23.55 -41.57
N ARG A 35 -17.60 22.78 -41.89
CA ARG A 35 -17.98 21.58 -41.14
C ARG A 35 -16.89 20.50 -41.18
N VAL A 36 -16.27 20.26 -42.34
CA VAL A 36 -15.18 19.29 -42.45
C VAL A 36 -13.97 19.72 -41.61
N LEU A 37 -13.59 21.00 -41.65
CA LEU A 37 -12.48 21.52 -40.85
C LEU A 37 -12.76 21.38 -39.34
N ALA A 38 -13.98 21.72 -38.90
CA ALA A 38 -14.38 21.54 -37.51
C ALA A 38 -14.36 20.05 -37.11
N ARG A 39 -14.79 19.14 -37.99
CA ARG A 39 -14.76 17.69 -37.71
C ARG A 39 -13.34 17.16 -37.63
N VAL A 40 -12.42 17.61 -38.48
CA VAL A 40 -11.00 17.25 -38.42
C VAL A 40 -10.36 17.74 -37.12
N ALA A 41 -10.67 18.97 -36.69
CA ALA A 41 -10.19 19.48 -35.40
C ALA A 41 -10.70 18.63 -34.22
N ALA A 42 -12.01 18.35 -34.19
CA ALA A 42 -12.61 17.52 -33.15
C ALA A 42 -12.05 16.08 -33.14
N LEU A 43 -11.74 15.50 -34.30
CA LEU A 43 -11.11 14.18 -34.39
C LEU A 43 -9.69 14.18 -33.81
N ARG A 44 -8.88 15.20 -34.12
CA ARG A 44 -7.54 15.33 -33.54
C ARG A 44 -7.57 15.50 -32.03
N GLU A 45 -8.52 16.28 -31.51
CA GLU A 45 -8.72 16.40 -30.06
C GLU A 45 -9.13 15.05 -29.45
N ALA A 46 -10.06 14.33 -30.07
CA ALA A 46 -10.49 13.01 -29.60
C ALA A 46 -9.35 11.97 -29.64
N GLU A 47 -8.54 11.97 -30.70
CA GLU A 47 -7.36 11.11 -30.83
C GLU A 47 -6.34 11.38 -29.71
N SER A 48 -5.98 12.65 -29.48
CA SER A 48 -5.04 13.00 -28.41
C SER A 48 -5.58 12.66 -27.01
N ALA A 49 -6.88 12.85 -26.76
CA ALA A 49 -7.52 12.43 -25.51
C ALA A 49 -7.51 10.90 -25.34
N ALA A 50 -7.72 10.15 -26.43
CA ALA A 50 -7.67 8.70 -26.42
C ALA A 50 -6.24 8.19 -26.15
N GLU A 51 -5.22 8.79 -26.76
CA GLU A 51 -3.82 8.49 -26.50
C GLU A 51 -3.42 8.76 -25.05
N ALA A 52 -3.82 9.91 -24.50
CA ALA A 52 -3.58 10.24 -23.09
C ALA A 52 -4.24 9.22 -22.14
N THR A 53 -5.47 8.80 -22.46
CA THR A 53 -6.20 7.79 -21.69
C THR A 53 -5.50 6.43 -21.76
N ALA A 54 -5.05 6.03 -22.95
CA ALA A 54 -4.32 4.79 -23.15
C ALA A 54 -2.98 4.77 -22.39
N ALA A 55 -2.24 5.88 -22.42
CA ALA A 55 -0.99 6.04 -21.67
C ALA A 55 -1.21 5.95 -20.15
N ALA A 56 -2.25 6.63 -19.63
CA ALA A 56 -2.61 6.57 -18.22
C ALA A 56 -2.99 5.14 -17.78
N LEU A 57 -3.77 4.43 -18.60
CA LEU A 57 -4.14 3.03 -18.32
C LEU A 57 -2.93 2.10 -18.36
N ALA A 58 -1.99 2.31 -19.28
CA ALA A 58 -0.75 1.53 -19.35
C ALA A 58 0.11 1.76 -18.10
N ALA A 59 0.26 3.01 -17.64
CA ALA A 59 0.96 3.34 -16.40
C ALA A 59 0.30 2.67 -15.19
N ALA A 60 -1.03 2.78 -15.04
CA ALA A 60 -1.77 2.16 -13.95
C ALA A 60 -1.63 0.62 -13.93
N ARG A 61 -1.64 -0.02 -15.11
CA ARG A 61 -1.38 -1.47 -15.24
C ARG A 61 0.05 -1.82 -14.82
N ALA A 62 1.05 -1.04 -15.25
CA ALA A 62 2.44 -1.24 -14.86
C ALA A 62 2.60 -1.13 -13.33
N GLU A 63 2.07 -0.09 -12.70
CA GLU A 63 2.05 0.08 -11.24
C GLU A 63 1.36 -1.08 -10.53
N ARG A 64 0.23 -1.56 -11.07
CA ARG A 64 -0.47 -2.71 -10.49
C ARG A 64 0.37 -3.98 -10.54
N THR A 65 1.06 -4.23 -11.66
CA THR A 65 1.92 -5.41 -11.78
C THR A 65 3.12 -5.36 -10.85
N THR A 66 3.76 -4.21 -10.67
CA THR A 66 4.88 -4.04 -9.74
C THR A 66 4.43 -4.23 -8.29
N TYR A 67 3.27 -3.69 -7.93
CA TYR A 67 2.65 -3.89 -6.61
C TYR A 67 2.37 -5.37 -6.33
N LEU A 68 1.76 -6.09 -7.28
CA LEU A 68 1.48 -7.52 -7.11
C LEU A 68 2.77 -8.35 -6.99
N ALA A 69 3.81 -8.02 -7.76
CA ALA A 69 5.12 -8.68 -7.64
C ALA A 69 5.77 -8.42 -6.28
N GLN A 70 5.68 -7.19 -5.75
CA GLN A 70 6.13 -6.87 -4.40
C GLN A 70 5.36 -7.65 -3.35
N LEU A 71 4.03 -7.73 -3.47
CA LEU A 71 3.17 -8.47 -2.54
C LEU A 71 3.52 -9.97 -2.55
N ALA A 72 3.76 -10.56 -3.72
CA ALA A 72 4.19 -11.95 -3.85
C ALA A 72 5.54 -12.20 -3.13
N ARG A 73 6.52 -11.31 -3.33
CA ARG A 73 7.82 -11.38 -2.62
C ARG A 73 7.64 -11.28 -1.11
N GLN A 74 6.80 -10.35 -0.65
CA GLN A 74 6.53 -10.17 0.77
C GLN A 74 5.86 -11.40 1.39
N ARG A 75 4.87 -12.00 0.71
CA ARG A 75 4.24 -13.24 1.14
C ARG A 75 5.24 -14.39 1.24
N GLY A 76 6.13 -14.54 0.25
CA GLY A 76 7.18 -15.55 0.29
C GLY A 76 8.19 -15.35 1.44
N PHE A 77 8.53 -14.10 1.77
CA PHE A 77 9.39 -13.81 2.91
C PHE A 77 8.69 -14.09 4.24
N ASN A 78 7.43 -13.68 4.37
CA ASN A 78 6.62 -13.91 5.56
C ASN A 78 6.41 -15.41 5.80
N ALA A 79 6.15 -16.20 4.75
CA ALA A 79 6.02 -17.65 4.85
C ALA A 79 7.29 -18.32 5.41
N ARG A 80 8.49 -17.94 4.92
CA ARG A 80 9.76 -18.46 5.45
C ARG A 80 10.02 -18.04 6.90
N ARG A 81 9.61 -16.83 7.27
CA ARG A 81 9.71 -16.38 8.66
C ARG A 81 8.79 -17.19 9.57
N LEU A 82 7.55 -17.43 9.15
CA LEU A 82 6.60 -18.26 9.88
C LEU A 82 7.13 -19.68 10.06
N GLU A 83 7.72 -20.27 9.02
CA GLU A 83 8.31 -21.60 9.10
C GLU A 83 9.45 -21.66 10.12
N ARG A 84 10.36 -20.67 10.11
CA ARG A 84 11.44 -20.59 11.12
C ARG A 84 10.90 -20.44 12.53
N VAL A 85 9.88 -19.60 12.74
CA VAL A 85 9.27 -19.42 14.07
C VAL A 85 8.64 -20.73 14.54
N ARG A 86 7.93 -21.44 13.65
CA ARG A 86 7.33 -22.76 13.95
C ARG A 86 8.40 -23.80 14.28
N SER A 87 9.49 -23.87 13.51
CA SER A 87 10.58 -24.81 13.79
C SER A 87 11.26 -24.52 15.12
N THR A 88 11.50 -23.25 15.45
CA THR A 88 12.07 -22.88 16.76
C THR A 88 11.10 -23.17 17.90
N ALA A 89 9.80 -22.96 17.72
CA ALA A 89 8.80 -23.29 18.74
C ALA A 89 8.73 -24.80 18.99
N ARG A 90 8.81 -25.63 17.94
CA ARG A 90 8.87 -27.09 18.07
C ARG A 90 10.14 -27.53 18.79
N ALA A 91 11.31 -27.05 18.37
CA ALA A 91 12.58 -27.40 19.00
C ALA A 91 12.64 -26.97 20.49
N ALA A 92 12.05 -25.81 20.83
CA ALA A 92 11.93 -25.37 22.21
C ALA A 92 11.00 -26.30 23.02
N GLY A 93 9.87 -26.73 22.44
CA GLY A 93 8.98 -27.74 23.05
C GLY A 93 9.68 -29.06 23.32
N GLU A 94 10.38 -29.62 22.32
CA GLU A 94 11.16 -30.85 22.45
C GLU A 94 12.28 -30.72 23.51
N HIS A 95 12.94 -29.55 23.60
CA HIS A 95 13.89 -29.29 24.69
C HIS A 95 13.23 -29.19 26.07
N THR A 96 12.01 -28.66 26.15
CA THR A 96 11.27 -28.58 27.42
C THR A 96 10.86 -29.98 27.88
N GLU A 97 10.34 -30.81 26.96
CA GLU A 97 10.01 -32.22 27.23
C GLU A 97 11.25 -33.04 27.61
N ALA A 98 12.38 -32.85 26.91
CA ALA A 98 13.63 -33.52 27.27
C ALA A 98 14.15 -33.11 28.66
N LEU A 99 14.01 -31.84 29.04
CA LEU A 99 14.37 -31.36 30.38
C LEU A 99 13.40 -31.87 31.45
N GLU A 100 12.12 -32.05 31.14
CA GLU A 100 11.12 -32.63 32.06
C GLU A 100 11.39 -34.12 32.31
N VAL A 101 11.70 -34.91 31.27
CA VAL A 101 12.10 -36.32 31.42
C VAL A 101 13.40 -36.45 32.21
N SER A 102 14.37 -35.55 32.01
CA SER A 102 15.62 -35.51 32.78
C SER A 102 15.41 -35.07 34.24
N ARG A 103 14.36 -34.29 34.52
CA ARG A 103 14.02 -33.79 35.87
C ARG A 103 13.33 -34.86 36.71
N ASP A 104 12.56 -35.75 36.08
CA ASP A 104 11.99 -36.93 36.77
C ASP A 104 13.07 -37.96 37.16
N GLU A 105 14.19 -38.04 36.43
CA GLU A 105 15.33 -38.91 36.77
C GLU A 105 16.29 -38.31 37.82
N ALA A 106 16.25 -36.98 38.03
CA ALA A 106 17.11 -36.24 38.95
C ALA A 106 16.30 -35.52 40.05
N ALA A 107 15.41 -36.22 40.74
CA ALA A 107 14.69 -35.67 41.88
C ALA A 107 15.58 -35.61 43.15
N ALA A 108 16.30 -34.48 43.31
CA ALA A 108 16.68 -33.94 44.62
C ALA A 108 16.41 -32.42 44.63
N PRO A 109 15.83 -31.85 45.70
CA PRO A 109 15.13 -30.57 45.59
C PRO A 109 16.10 -29.40 45.74
N VAL A 110 16.19 -28.55 44.72
CA VAL A 110 16.63 -27.16 44.92
C VAL A 110 15.72 -26.20 44.16
N SER A 111 15.09 -25.37 44.98
CA SER A 111 14.19 -24.27 44.66
C SER A 111 14.93 -23.11 44.01
N ALA A 112 14.45 -22.64 42.86
CA ALA A 112 14.46 -21.22 42.46
C ALA A 112 13.48 -21.03 41.29
N PRO A 113 12.38 -20.27 41.45
CA PRO A 113 11.45 -20.00 40.36
C PRO A 113 12.06 -19.00 39.38
N ALA A 114 12.00 -19.30 38.08
CA ALA A 114 12.07 -18.25 37.06
C ALA A 114 10.90 -17.29 37.32
N PRO A 115 11.08 -15.96 37.21
CA PRO A 115 9.99 -15.03 37.46
C PRO A 115 8.96 -15.18 36.35
N ALA A 116 7.96 -16.03 36.58
CA ALA A 116 6.68 -15.94 35.89
C ALA A 116 6.09 -14.58 36.27
N TYR A 117 5.71 -13.79 35.27
CA TYR A 117 4.98 -12.57 35.52
C TYR A 117 3.58 -12.94 36.00
N THR A 118 3.40 -12.97 37.33
CA THR A 118 2.12 -13.25 38.01
C THR A 118 1.23 -12.00 38.03
N GLY A 119 0.99 -11.41 36.86
CA GLY A 119 0.06 -10.30 36.69
C GLY A 119 -1.03 -10.69 35.71
N GLY A 120 -2.29 -10.71 36.13
CA GLY A 120 -3.43 -10.81 35.22
C GLY A 120 -3.43 -9.68 34.18
N GLU A 121 -4.34 -9.71 33.20
CA GLU A 121 -4.39 -8.70 32.12
C GLU A 121 -4.34 -7.26 32.66
N GLN A 122 -3.36 -6.47 32.20
CA GLN A 122 -3.18 -5.07 32.62
C GLN A 122 -3.10 -4.16 31.39
N THR A 123 -3.73 -3.00 31.43
CA THR A 123 -3.57 -2.00 30.36
C THR A 123 -2.57 -0.93 30.74
N LEU A 124 -1.69 -0.55 29.80
CA LEU A 124 -0.69 0.50 29.98
C LEU A 124 -0.73 1.48 28.81
N THR A 125 -0.75 2.78 29.11
CA THR A 125 -0.63 3.82 28.06
C THR A 125 0.83 4.18 27.85
N VAL A 126 1.29 4.05 26.61
CA VAL A 126 2.70 4.21 26.23
C VAL A 126 2.85 5.10 25.00
N THR A 127 4.03 5.71 24.86
CA THR A 127 4.46 6.29 23.59
C THR A 127 5.00 5.17 22.71
N SER A 128 4.43 4.99 21.52
CA SER A 128 4.90 4.03 20.53
C SER A 128 5.62 4.74 19.39
N THR A 129 6.81 4.24 19.04
CA THR A 129 7.54 4.61 17.83
C THR A 129 7.68 3.42 16.88
N GLY A 130 8.04 3.71 15.63
CA GLY A 130 8.29 2.70 14.61
C GLY A 130 9.66 2.87 13.99
N TYR A 131 10.40 1.77 13.83
CA TYR A 131 11.68 1.74 13.13
C TYR A 131 11.72 0.62 12.09
N ALA A 132 12.62 0.75 11.11
CA ALA A 132 12.84 -0.29 10.11
C ALA A 132 14.34 -0.55 9.98
N LEU A 133 14.78 -1.74 10.40
CA LEU A 133 16.17 -2.19 10.28
C LEU A 133 16.24 -3.60 9.68
N ARG A 134 17.09 -3.80 8.68
CA ARG A 134 17.37 -5.12 8.12
C ARG A 134 18.53 -5.75 8.88
N GLY A 135 18.35 -6.95 9.45
CA GLY A 135 19.44 -7.68 10.10
C GLY A 135 19.09 -8.10 11.52
N ARG A 136 19.88 -7.63 12.50
CA ARG A 136 19.72 -7.94 13.93
C ARG A 136 19.46 -6.66 14.72
N THR A 137 18.71 -6.79 15.82
CA THR A 137 18.57 -5.73 16.83
C THR A 137 19.88 -5.53 17.59
N ALA A 138 19.97 -4.48 18.42
CA ALA A 138 21.14 -4.23 19.26
C ALA A 138 21.43 -5.39 20.24
N SER A 139 20.40 -6.14 20.65
CA SER A 139 20.49 -7.36 21.45
C SER A 139 20.88 -8.62 20.67
N GLY A 140 21.13 -8.53 19.37
CA GLY A 140 21.55 -9.66 18.54
C GLY A 140 20.41 -10.56 18.07
N LEU A 141 19.15 -10.27 18.43
CA LEU A 141 17.98 -10.99 17.95
C LEU A 141 17.71 -10.65 16.47
N PRO A 142 17.22 -11.61 15.65
CA PRO A 142 16.82 -11.33 14.29
C PRO A 142 15.68 -10.30 14.28
N THR A 143 15.81 -9.22 13.51
CA THR A 143 14.74 -8.22 13.44
C THR A 143 13.47 -8.83 12.88
N GLY A 144 12.34 -8.55 13.53
CA GLY A 144 11.10 -9.18 13.15
C GLY A 144 9.86 -8.63 13.85
N TRP A 145 8.76 -8.63 13.09
CA TRP A 145 7.42 -8.38 13.59
C TRP A 145 7.15 -9.11 14.90
N GLY A 146 6.64 -8.38 15.89
CA GLY A 146 6.31 -8.90 17.21
C GLY A 146 7.45 -8.83 18.24
N ILE A 147 8.68 -8.50 17.86
CA ILE A 147 9.73 -8.13 18.84
C ILE A 147 9.59 -6.65 19.15
N VAL A 148 9.33 -6.34 20.42
CA VAL A 148 9.12 -4.97 20.92
C VAL A 148 10.30 -4.59 21.80
N ALA A 149 10.92 -3.44 21.50
CA ALA A 149 11.90 -2.86 22.39
C ALA A 149 11.19 -2.05 23.47
N VAL A 150 11.57 -2.26 24.74
CA VAL A 150 10.96 -1.63 25.91
C VAL A 150 12.01 -1.14 26.90
N ASP A 151 11.56 -0.39 27.91
CA ASP A 151 12.31 -0.20 29.14
C ASP A 151 11.95 -1.31 30.16
N PRO A 152 12.90 -2.20 30.53
CA PRO A 152 12.65 -3.29 31.47
C PRO A 152 12.19 -2.85 32.87
N SER A 153 12.45 -1.60 33.25
CA SER A 153 11.99 -1.05 34.53
C SER A 153 10.48 -0.77 34.55
N VAL A 154 9.85 -0.66 33.37
CA VAL A 154 8.41 -0.41 33.22
C VAL A 154 7.69 -1.64 32.68
N ILE A 155 8.24 -2.27 31.64
CA ILE A 155 7.69 -3.50 31.05
C ILE A 155 8.78 -4.58 31.10
N PRO A 156 8.66 -5.58 31.99
CA PRO A 156 9.65 -6.64 32.08
C PRO A 156 9.84 -7.37 30.75
N LEU A 157 11.07 -7.81 30.48
CA LEU A 157 11.34 -8.66 29.33
C LEU A 157 10.56 -9.99 29.45
N GLY A 158 10.09 -10.52 28.33
CA GLY A 158 9.22 -11.68 28.25
C GLY A 158 7.72 -11.35 28.26
N THR A 159 7.33 -10.14 28.68
CA THR A 159 5.93 -9.71 28.72
C THR A 159 5.30 -9.77 27.33
N ARG A 160 4.16 -10.45 27.21
CA ARG A 160 3.34 -10.48 26.00
C ARG A 160 2.40 -9.29 26.00
N MET A 161 2.11 -8.73 24.83
CA MET A 161 1.23 -7.57 24.74
C MET A 161 0.46 -7.48 23.42
N THR A 162 -0.76 -6.96 23.48
CA THR A 162 -1.54 -6.55 22.31
C THR A 162 -1.41 -5.05 22.11
N ILE A 163 -0.98 -4.64 20.91
CA ILE A 163 -0.78 -3.23 20.54
C ILE A 163 -1.81 -2.84 19.47
N PRO A 164 -2.75 -1.91 19.77
CA PRO A 164 -3.78 -1.50 18.81
C PRO A 164 -3.19 -1.00 17.49
N GLY A 165 -3.61 -1.59 16.38
CA GLY A 165 -3.15 -1.23 15.03
C GLY A 165 -1.80 -1.83 14.61
N TYR A 166 -1.11 -2.54 15.50
CA TYR A 166 0.12 -3.29 15.18
C TYR A 166 -0.06 -4.81 15.34
N GLY A 167 -0.78 -5.24 16.39
CA GLY A 167 -1.05 -6.64 16.71
C GLY A 167 -0.29 -7.12 17.96
N GLU A 168 -0.06 -8.43 18.05
CA GLU A 168 0.64 -9.06 19.17
C GLU A 168 2.15 -8.80 19.15
N GLY A 169 2.73 -8.62 20.34
CA GLY A 169 4.15 -8.42 20.54
C GLY A 169 4.67 -9.05 21.83
N VAL A 170 5.99 -9.19 21.92
CA VAL A 170 6.72 -9.62 23.11
C VAL A 170 7.84 -8.63 23.40
N ALA A 171 7.97 -8.25 24.67
CA ALA A 171 9.09 -7.46 25.17
C ALA A 171 10.37 -8.32 25.13
N ALA A 172 11.13 -8.24 24.04
CA ALA A 172 12.32 -9.09 23.86
C ALA A 172 13.57 -8.29 23.50
N ASP A 173 13.48 -6.97 23.43
CA ASP A 173 14.61 -6.10 23.12
C ASP A 173 14.62 -4.87 24.04
N THR A 174 15.78 -4.20 24.07
CA THR A 174 15.95 -2.93 24.75
C THR A 174 16.69 -1.97 23.82
N GLY A 175 16.40 -0.69 23.92
CA GLY A 175 17.12 0.34 23.17
C GLY A 175 17.56 1.45 24.12
N GLY A 176 18.77 1.99 23.93
CA GLY A 176 19.26 3.09 24.78
C GLY A 176 18.33 4.31 24.80
N ALA A 177 17.60 4.53 23.70
CA ALA A 177 16.62 5.61 23.52
C ALA A 177 15.18 5.22 23.91
N VAL A 178 14.91 3.95 24.25
CA VAL A 178 13.59 3.48 24.67
C VAL A 178 13.55 3.45 26.19
N ARG A 179 13.03 4.52 26.79
CA ARG A 179 13.02 4.74 28.25
C ARG A 179 11.61 5.07 28.75
N GLY A 180 11.30 4.63 29.97
CA GLY A 180 9.99 4.83 30.61
C GLY A 180 8.87 4.08 29.89
N ALA A 181 7.67 4.67 29.89
CA ALA A 181 6.48 4.14 29.19
C ALA A 181 6.57 4.37 27.67
N THR A 182 7.62 3.85 27.05
CA THR A 182 7.88 3.94 25.61
C THR A 182 8.11 2.53 25.05
N ILE A 183 7.54 2.27 23.88
CA ILE A 183 7.77 1.04 23.11
C ILE A 183 8.24 1.40 21.70
N ASP A 184 9.15 0.61 21.14
CA ASP A 184 9.60 0.78 19.76
C ASP A 184 9.31 -0.47 18.93
N LEU A 185 8.57 -0.26 17.84
CA LEU A 185 8.00 -1.32 17.01
C LEU A 185 8.78 -1.48 15.71
N TRP A 186 9.15 -2.70 15.40
CA TRP A 186 9.83 -2.98 14.14
C TRP A 186 8.84 -3.09 12.97
N PHE A 187 9.21 -2.50 11.84
CA PHE A 187 8.51 -2.61 10.56
C PHE A 187 9.46 -3.12 9.46
N PRO A 188 8.95 -3.88 8.47
CA PRO A 188 9.76 -4.46 7.41
C PRO A 188 10.30 -3.44 6.41
N ILE A 189 9.65 -2.28 6.27
CA ILE A 189 10.07 -1.22 5.36
C ILE A 189 9.92 0.15 6.02
N VAL A 190 10.81 1.08 5.66
CA VAL A 190 10.83 2.47 6.18
C VAL A 190 9.50 3.16 5.98
N ALA A 191 8.83 2.96 4.84
CA ALA A 191 7.53 3.57 4.56
C ALA A 191 6.44 3.19 5.59
N GLN A 192 6.46 1.95 6.11
CA GLN A 192 5.51 1.52 7.14
C GLN A 192 5.85 2.10 8.52
N ALA A 193 7.13 2.18 8.87
CA ALA A 193 7.57 2.85 10.09
C ALA A 193 7.18 4.34 10.08
N LEU A 194 7.32 5.01 8.93
CA LEU A 194 6.90 6.42 8.75
C LEU A 194 5.38 6.58 8.83
N ALA A 195 4.61 5.66 8.21
CA ALA A 195 3.15 5.67 8.30
C ALA A 195 2.66 5.42 9.74
N TRP A 196 3.40 4.64 10.52
CA TRP A 196 3.15 4.49 11.95
C TRP A 196 3.49 5.78 12.71
N GLY A 197 4.68 6.34 12.49
CA GLY A 197 5.12 7.55 13.19
C GLY A 197 5.19 7.37 14.72
N ARG A 198 5.28 8.49 15.44
CA ARG A 198 5.20 8.49 16.91
C ARG A 198 3.75 8.73 17.32
N ARG A 199 3.22 7.88 18.21
CA ARG A 199 1.83 7.97 18.67
C ARG A 199 1.67 7.44 20.09
N THR A 200 0.66 7.92 20.80
CA THR A 200 0.28 7.38 22.10
C THR A 200 -0.73 6.25 21.90
N VAL A 201 -0.50 5.10 22.53
CA VAL A 201 -1.37 3.92 22.44
C VAL A 201 -1.56 3.32 23.83
N THR A 202 -2.75 2.77 24.07
CA THR A 202 -3.03 1.94 25.25
C THR A 202 -2.87 0.49 24.85
N ILE A 203 -1.84 -0.17 25.40
CA ILE A 203 -1.53 -1.58 25.15
C ILE A 203 -2.14 -2.45 26.26
N THR A 204 -2.39 -3.71 25.93
CA THR A 204 -2.79 -4.73 26.93
C THR A 204 -1.60 -5.65 27.15
N LEU A 205 -1.15 -5.79 28.40
CA LEU A 205 -0.09 -6.69 28.84
C LEU A 205 -0.71 -8.00 29.31
N HIS A 206 -0.12 -9.11 28.91
CA HIS A 206 -0.52 -10.48 29.24
C HIS A 206 0.58 -11.14 30.06
N GLY A 207 0.21 -11.75 31.18
CA GLY A 207 1.08 -12.55 32.05
C GLY A 207 1.33 -13.96 31.54
#